data_AF-A0A1X2HWA5-F1
#
_entry.id   AF-A0A1X2HWA5-F1
#
_cell.length_a   1.000
_cell.length_b   1.000
_cell.length_c   1.000
_cell.angle_alpha   90.00
_cell.angle_beta   90.00
_cell.angle_gamma   90.00
#
_symmetry.space_group_name_H-M   'P 1'
#
loop_
_entity.id
_entity.type
_entity.pdbx_description
1 polymer ?
#
loop_
_entity_poly.entity_id
_entity_poly.type
_entity_poly.pdbx_seq_one_letter_code
_entity_poly.pdbx_strand_id
1 'polypeptide(L)'
;MSGRRSSNIATKLAENFGFKNVYNLEGGFKQWLADKLPVRPFANNHSPWVHLIFELETETAQYVVTDLYTKEAYIIDPVLDYDPFTATVHPTSARQLLEFVNKHDLNVTKIIDTHVHADHLTAALYLQRHLASKPQFWMGGHVTEVQKVFREKYNIDASLLKTTGEQFDHLVKDGETWTLGKDIQCSVLSTPGHTPACMSYLIGDAGFVGDTLFMPDIGTARCDFPGGSAETMYNSIQKMYKSWPDDTRIFVGHDYPPPAAEKRIMTTLAAHKESNKMIKEGTPMEEYIKLRRERDAKLRSPRYLHPSLQVKFHKRIVSVG
;
A
#
# COMPACT_ATOMS: atom_id res chain seq x y z
N MET A 1 -4.25 25.11 -6.54
CA MET A 1 -2.84 24.73 -6.32
C MET A 1 -2.56 24.80 -4.83
N SER A 2 -2.72 23.68 -4.14
CA SER A 2 -2.58 23.55 -2.69
C SER A 2 -1.11 23.72 -2.29
N GLY A 3 -0.86 24.62 -1.35
CA GLY A 3 0.47 24.90 -0.77
C GLY A 3 0.99 23.75 0.09
N ARG A 4 1.25 22.60 -0.54
CA ARG A 4 1.82 21.43 0.13
C ARG A 4 3.06 20.99 -0.63
N ARG A 5 4.22 21.28 -0.02
CA ARG A 5 5.60 20.94 -0.43
C ARG A 5 6.04 21.51 -1.78
N SER A 6 6.29 22.82 -1.83
CA SER A 6 7.25 23.36 -2.80
C SER A 6 8.66 23.19 -2.21
N SER A 7 9.39 22.19 -2.74
CA SER A 7 10.85 22.04 -2.90
C SER A 7 11.80 22.68 -1.88
N ASN A 8 12.92 22.00 -1.62
CA ASN A 8 14.08 22.45 -0.84
C ASN A 8 14.54 23.92 -1.06
N ILE A 9 14.09 24.57 -2.15
CA ILE A 9 14.29 25.97 -2.48
C ILE A 9 13.50 26.92 -1.57
N ALA A 10 12.23 26.63 -1.28
CA ALA A 10 11.39 27.51 -0.46
C ALA A 10 11.84 27.53 1.01
N THR A 11 12.25 26.37 1.54
CA THR A 11 12.84 26.24 2.88
C THR A 11 14.17 27.00 2.98
N LYS A 12 15.09 26.81 2.03
CA LYS A 12 16.38 27.54 2.01
C LYS A 12 16.21 29.06 1.89
N LEU A 13 15.24 29.54 1.12
CA LEU A 13 14.95 30.97 0.98
C LEU A 13 14.40 31.56 2.28
N ALA A 14 13.49 30.87 2.96
CA ALA A 14 12.93 31.33 4.23
C ALA A 14 13.99 31.41 5.36
N GLU A 15 14.92 30.45 5.39
CA GLU A 15 16.06 30.46 6.32
C GLU A 15 17.00 31.65 6.08
N ASN A 16 17.26 31.99 4.81
CA ASN A 16 18.08 33.15 4.45
C ASN A 16 17.45 34.50 4.87
N PHE A 17 16.13 34.56 5.06
CA PHE A 17 15.43 35.73 5.60
C PHE A 17 15.29 35.72 7.13
N GLY A 18 15.93 34.78 7.83
CA GLY A 18 16.00 34.74 9.30
C GLY A 18 14.84 34.02 9.98
N PHE A 19 13.96 33.36 9.23
CA PHE A 19 12.86 32.58 9.80
C PHE A 19 13.32 31.16 10.13
N LYS A 20 12.99 30.67 11.33
CA LYS A 20 13.29 29.29 11.78
C LYS A 20 12.05 28.43 11.66
N ASN A 21 12.21 27.15 11.30
CA ASN A 21 11.14 26.13 11.31
C ASN A 21 9.97 26.38 10.32
N VAL A 22 10.26 26.71 9.06
CA VAL A 22 9.24 26.98 8.03
C VAL A 22 8.99 25.72 7.17
N TYR A 23 7.76 25.21 7.20
CA TYR A 23 7.42 23.90 6.59
C TYR A 23 6.35 23.93 5.48
N ASN A 24 5.56 25.00 5.31
CA ASN A 24 4.70 25.27 4.14
C ASN A 24 4.22 26.73 4.13
N LEU A 25 3.87 27.27 2.96
CA LEU A 25 3.26 28.60 2.77
C LEU A 25 1.82 28.46 2.23
N GLU A 26 0.86 29.03 2.94
CA GLU A 26 -0.54 29.10 2.48
C GLU A 26 -0.66 30.00 1.24
N GLY A 27 -1.46 29.60 0.23
CA GLY A 27 -1.59 30.32 -1.04
C GLY A 27 -0.45 30.10 -2.06
N GLY A 28 0.60 29.36 -1.69
CA GLY A 28 1.75 29.08 -2.54
C GLY A 28 2.68 30.28 -2.76
N PHE A 29 3.77 30.07 -3.50
CA PHE A 29 4.87 31.05 -3.62
C PHE A 29 4.44 32.38 -4.30
N LYS A 30 3.50 32.32 -5.25
CA LYS A 30 3.00 33.53 -5.94
C LYS A 30 2.18 34.43 -5.01
N GLN A 31 1.30 33.86 -4.18
CA GLN A 31 0.49 34.63 -3.22
C GLN A 31 1.38 35.21 -2.10
N TRP A 32 2.38 34.45 -1.66
CA TRP A 32 3.35 34.90 -0.66
C TRP A 32 4.12 36.15 -1.09
N LEU A 33 4.57 36.20 -2.35
CA LEU A 33 5.24 37.37 -2.92
C LEU A 33 4.31 38.59 -3.04
N ALA A 34 3.03 38.36 -3.33
CA ALA A 34 2.04 39.43 -3.52
C ALA A 34 1.68 40.14 -2.20
N ASP A 35 1.46 39.36 -1.13
CA ASP A 35 0.76 39.88 0.05
C ASP A 35 1.66 40.15 1.26
N LYS A 36 2.97 39.82 1.18
CA LYS A 36 3.93 39.93 2.30
C LYS A 36 3.39 39.34 3.62
N LEU A 37 2.61 38.25 3.53
CA LEU A 37 1.86 37.74 4.66
C LEU A 37 2.79 37.17 5.73
N PRO A 38 2.43 37.32 7.02
CA PRO A 38 3.17 36.69 8.11
C PRO A 38 3.17 35.18 7.92
N VAL A 39 4.37 34.58 7.93
CA VAL A 39 4.55 33.13 7.99
C VAL A 39 3.92 32.64 9.28
N ARG A 40 2.77 32.00 9.18
CA ARG A 40 2.23 31.21 10.28
C ARG A 40 2.79 29.80 10.16
N PRO A 41 3.48 29.27 11.17
CA PRO A 41 3.86 27.87 11.17
C PRO A 41 2.58 27.04 11.14
N PHE A 42 2.28 26.41 10.00
CA PHE A 42 1.27 25.37 9.97
C PHE A 42 1.98 24.06 10.33
N ALA A 43 1.76 23.58 11.54
CA ALA A 43 2.07 22.22 11.90
C ALA A 43 1.12 21.30 11.13
N ASN A 44 1.53 20.72 10.00
CA ASN A 44 0.81 19.58 9.46
C ASN A 44 1.34 18.30 10.12
N ASN A 45 0.98 18.09 11.38
CA ASN A 45 1.37 16.92 12.18
C ASN A 45 0.77 15.58 11.70
N HIS A 46 0.37 15.47 10.42
CA HIS A 46 -0.46 14.36 9.93
C HIS A 46 -0.02 13.81 8.57
N SER A 47 1.12 14.20 8.00
CA SER A 47 1.57 13.64 6.71
C SER A 47 2.83 12.80 6.92
N PRO A 48 2.75 11.46 6.78
CA PRO A 48 3.94 10.63 6.91
C PRO A 48 4.89 10.84 5.74
N TRP A 49 6.17 10.56 5.99
CA TRP A 49 7.13 10.35 4.91
C TRP A 49 6.92 8.95 4.32
N VAL A 50 6.95 8.85 2.99
CA VAL A 50 6.75 7.58 2.28
C VAL A 50 7.93 7.37 1.35
N HIS A 51 8.70 6.33 1.59
CA HIS A 51 9.76 5.87 0.71
C HIS A 51 9.28 4.65 -0.08
N LEU A 52 9.57 4.66 -1.38
CA LEU A 52 9.23 3.59 -2.31
C LEU A 52 10.49 2.75 -2.60
N ILE A 53 10.32 1.43 -2.56
CA ILE A 53 11.22 0.48 -3.19
C ILE A 53 10.38 -0.33 -4.19
N PHE A 54 10.69 -0.22 -5.47
CA PHE A 54 9.94 -0.90 -6.52
C PHE A 54 10.65 -2.19 -6.94
N GLU A 55 9.98 -3.32 -6.79
CA GLU A 55 10.47 -4.62 -7.25
C GLU A 55 10.03 -4.82 -8.72
N LEU A 56 10.98 -5.16 -9.59
CA LEU A 56 10.78 -5.11 -11.04
C LEU A 56 10.21 -6.40 -11.62
N GLU A 57 10.45 -7.55 -10.99
CA GLU A 57 10.01 -8.86 -11.50
C GLU A 57 8.51 -9.07 -11.33
N THR A 58 7.95 -8.64 -10.20
CA THR A 58 6.51 -8.73 -9.86
C THR A 58 5.80 -7.39 -10.02
N GLU A 59 6.54 -6.34 -10.36
CA GLU A 59 6.05 -4.96 -10.51
C GLU A 59 5.39 -4.40 -9.25
N THR A 60 5.85 -4.86 -8.09
CA THR A 60 5.30 -4.55 -6.78
C THR A 60 5.98 -3.33 -6.16
N ALA A 61 5.17 -2.40 -5.67
CA ALA A 61 5.61 -1.25 -4.91
C ALA A 61 5.61 -1.58 -3.41
N GLN A 62 6.80 -1.57 -2.81
CA GLN A 62 7.00 -1.74 -1.38
C GLN A 62 7.19 -0.36 -0.75
N TYR A 63 6.57 -0.12 0.41
CA TYR A 63 6.62 1.19 1.05
C TYR A 63 7.20 1.14 2.45
N VAL A 64 8.06 2.12 2.78
CA VAL A 64 8.41 2.47 4.15
C VAL A 64 7.71 3.78 4.50
N VAL A 65 6.80 3.72 5.45
CA VAL A 65 5.99 4.87 5.90
C VAL A 65 6.45 5.26 7.29
N THR A 66 6.86 6.51 7.49
CA THR A 66 7.49 6.90 8.77
C THR A 66 7.12 8.30 9.21
N ASP A 67 7.01 8.46 10.53
CA ASP A 67 7.15 9.75 11.18
C ASP A 67 8.65 10.02 11.43
N LEU A 68 9.21 10.99 10.71
CA LEU A 68 10.64 11.33 10.82
C LEU A 68 11.04 11.89 12.18
N TYR A 69 10.08 12.39 12.98
CA TYR A 69 10.35 12.93 14.31
C TYR A 69 10.54 11.80 15.33
N THR A 70 9.56 10.90 15.46
CA THR A 70 9.66 9.76 16.38
C THR A 70 10.50 8.60 15.85
N LYS A 71 10.79 8.59 14.54
CA LYS A 71 11.40 7.48 13.82
C LYS A 71 10.56 6.21 13.78
N GLU A 72 9.32 6.23 14.29
CA GLU A 72 8.42 5.10 14.11
C GLU A 72 8.13 4.92 12.61
N ALA A 73 8.15 3.66 12.16
CA ALA A 73 7.93 3.31 10.77
C ALA A 73 7.09 2.04 10.60
N TYR A 74 6.39 1.96 9.48
CA TYR A 74 5.71 0.77 8.99
C TYR A 74 6.33 0.37 7.64
N ILE A 75 6.33 -0.93 7.36
CA ILE A 75 6.63 -1.47 6.03
C ILE A 75 5.34 -2.04 5.45
N ILE A 76 5.02 -1.70 4.20
CA ILE A 76 3.79 -2.13 3.52
C ILE A 76 4.17 -2.96 2.28
N ASP A 77 3.53 -4.11 2.15
CA ASP A 77 3.65 -5.07 1.04
C ASP A 77 5.09 -5.47 0.67
N PRO A 78 5.93 -5.91 1.64
CA PRO A 78 7.33 -6.24 1.36
C PRO A 78 7.48 -7.55 0.56
N VAL A 79 8.41 -7.57 -0.39
CA VAL A 79 8.65 -8.68 -1.32
C VAL A 79 9.83 -9.55 -0.88
N LEU A 80 9.63 -10.86 -0.92
CA LEU A 80 10.67 -11.89 -0.89
C LEU A 80 10.83 -12.43 -2.32
N ASP A 81 11.99 -12.17 -2.93
CA ASP A 81 12.24 -12.53 -4.32
C ASP A 81 12.22 -14.06 -4.47
N TYR A 82 11.63 -14.56 -5.56
CA TYR A 82 11.51 -15.99 -5.84
C TYR A 82 11.89 -16.29 -7.28
N ASP A 83 12.87 -17.18 -7.46
CA ASP A 83 13.24 -17.71 -8.76
C ASP A 83 12.41 -18.97 -9.07
N PRO A 84 11.52 -18.93 -10.08
CA PRO A 84 10.66 -20.05 -10.40
C PRO A 84 11.40 -21.19 -11.11
N PHE A 85 12.61 -20.97 -11.65
CA PHE A 85 13.38 -21.97 -12.37
C PHE A 85 14.19 -22.84 -11.42
N THR A 86 14.73 -22.26 -10.36
CA THR A 86 15.50 -22.96 -9.32
C THR A 86 14.67 -23.29 -8.08
N ALA A 87 13.46 -22.72 -7.96
CA ALA A 87 12.61 -22.78 -6.77
C ALA A 87 13.30 -22.24 -5.50
N THR A 88 14.15 -21.21 -5.65
CA THR A 88 14.89 -20.58 -4.55
C THR A 88 14.31 -19.21 -4.20
N VAL A 89 14.42 -18.86 -2.92
CA VAL A 89 14.09 -17.52 -2.41
C VAL A 89 15.36 -16.70 -2.21
N HIS A 90 15.31 -15.43 -2.56
CA HIS A 90 16.37 -14.47 -2.32
C HIS A 90 15.79 -13.26 -1.58
N PRO A 91 16.46 -12.72 -0.55
CA PRO A 91 15.95 -11.57 0.18
C PRO A 91 16.53 -10.26 -0.38
N THR A 92 16.69 -10.14 -1.70
CA THR A 92 17.33 -8.96 -2.32
C THR A 92 16.49 -7.71 -2.09
N SER A 93 15.20 -7.78 -2.38
CA SER A 93 14.23 -6.72 -2.12
C SER A 93 14.08 -6.42 -0.63
N ALA A 94 13.97 -7.46 0.20
CA ALA A 94 13.91 -7.32 1.64
C ALA A 94 15.18 -6.67 2.25
N ARG A 95 16.37 -6.93 1.68
CA ARG A 95 17.62 -6.30 2.12
C ARG A 95 17.65 -4.81 1.81
N GLN A 96 17.10 -4.36 0.68
CA GLN A 96 16.99 -2.93 0.39
C GLN A 96 16.12 -2.20 1.42
N LEU A 97 15.02 -2.82 1.87
CA LEU A 97 14.21 -2.29 2.97
C LEU A 97 15.02 -2.20 4.27
N LEU A 98 15.78 -3.24 4.63
CA LEU A 98 16.64 -3.23 5.82
C LEU A 98 17.73 -2.15 5.73
N GLU A 99 18.38 -1.99 4.58
CA GLU A 99 19.39 -0.96 4.34
C GLU A 99 18.82 0.44 4.53
N PHE A 100 17.62 0.70 3.97
CA PHE A 100 16.94 1.98 4.14
C PHE A 100 16.59 2.24 5.62
N VAL A 101 16.00 1.25 6.30
CA VAL A 101 15.64 1.33 7.71
C VAL A 101 16.86 1.62 8.59
N ASN A 102 17.96 0.89 8.38
CA ASN A 102 19.20 1.05 9.15
C ASN A 102 19.88 2.39 8.87
N LYS A 103 19.95 2.80 7.59
CA LYS A 103 20.56 4.08 7.18
C LYS A 103 19.87 5.28 7.81
N HIS A 104 18.57 5.19 8.05
CA HIS A 104 17.74 6.28 8.57
C HIS A 104 17.36 6.12 10.05
N ASP A 105 17.88 5.10 10.72
CA ASP A 105 17.64 4.77 12.12
C ASP A 105 16.13 4.70 12.44
N LEU A 106 15.39 3.96 11.61
CA LEU A 106 13.94 3.83 11.73
C LEU A 106 13.57 2.68 12.67
N ASN A 107 12.64 2.93 13.58
CA ASN A 107 12.03 1.91 14.43
C ASN A 107 10.78 1.35 13.75
N VAL A 108 10.94 0.26 13.01
CA VAL A 108 9.81 -0.39 12.33
C VAL A 108 8.95 -1.13 13.35
N THR A 109 7.71 -0.70 13.59
CA THR A 109 6.82 -1.33 14.59
C THR A 109 5.76 -2.23 13.94
N LYS A 110 5.48 -2.04 12.65
CA LYS A 110 4.49 -2.83 11.90
C LYS A 110 4.99 -3.20 10.51
N ILE A 111 4.67 -4.41 10.09
CA ILE A 111 4.71 -4.86 8.71
C ILE A 111 3.27 -5.17 8.32
N ILE A 112 2.80 -4.62 7.22
CA ILE A 112 1.40 -4.69 6.80
C ILE A 112 1.36 -5.28 5.40
N ASP A 113 0.63 -6.38 5.21
CA ASP A 113 0.20 -6.80 3.88
C ASP A 113 -1.22 -6.25 3.64
N THR A 114 -1.43 -5.57 2.52
CA THR A 114 -2.74 -5.04 2.13
C THR A 114 -3.74 -6.15 1.81
N HIS A 115 -3.23 -7.27 1.31
CA HIS A 115 -4.00 -8.48 1.01
C HIS A 115 -3.09 -9.72 0.91
N VAL A 116 -3.69 -10.87 0.68
CA VAL A 116 -2.94 -12.09 0.33
C VAL A 116 -2.49 -11.99 -1.13
N HIS A 117 -1.30 -11.42 -1.35
CA HIS A 117 -0.64 -11.33 -2.66
C HIS A 117 -0.52 -12.68 -3.36
N ALA A 118 -0.84 -12.68 -4.65
CA ALA A 118 -0.82 -13.85 -5.53
C ALA A 118 0.35 -13.80 -6.53
N ASP A 119 0.99 -12.65 -6.65
CA ASP A 119 2.01 -12.30 -7.62
C ASP A 119 3.42 -12.30 -7.01
N HIS A 120 3.55 -12.20 -5.68
CA HIS A 120 4.82 -12.30 -4.98
C HIS A 120 4.71 -12.95 -3.58
N LEU A 121 5.85 -13.42 -3.08
CA LEU A 121 5.97 -13.93 -1.71
C LEU A 121 6.22 -12.74 -0.76
N THR A 122 5.53 -12.68 0.39
CA THR A 122 5.79 -11.62 1.37
C THR A 122 7.13 -11.84 2.09
N ALA A 123 7.89 -10.77 2.32
CA ALA A 123 9.08 -10.77 3.16
C ALA A 123 8.80 -10.48 4.63
N ALA A 124 7.53 -10.39 5.07
CA ALA A 124 7.19 -9.99 6.43
C ALA A 124 7.91 -10.80 7.53
N LEU A 125 7.89 -12.14 7.44
CA LEU A 125 8.58 -13.00 8.42
C LEU A 125 10.10 -12.87 8.36
N TYR A 126 10.66 -12.68 7.16
CA TYR A 126 12.09 -12.42 7.01
C TYR A 126 12.47 -11.11 7.72
N LEU A 127 11.75 -10.02 7.44
CA LEU A 127 11.99 -8.72 8.04
C LEU A 127 11.79 -8.74 9.55
N GLN A 128 10.74 -9.40 10.06
CA GLN A 128 10.50 -9.55 11.50
C GLN A 128 11.68 -10.25 12.20
N ARG A 129 12.31 -11.23 11.56
CA ARG A 129 13.51 -11.92 12.10
C ARG A 129 14.75 -11.05 12.09
N HIS A 130 14.93 -10.18 11.11
CA HIS A 130 16.15 -9.39 10.92
C HIS A 130 16.10 -7.99 11.54
N LEU A 131 14.92 -7.41 11.74
CA LEU A 131 14.75 -6.14 12.43
C LEU A 131 14.88 -6.32 13.95
N ALA A 132 15.55 -5.37 14.60
CA ALA A 132 15.74 -5.37 16.05
C ALA A 132 14.42 -5.18 16.81
N SER A 133 13.51 -4.37 16.24
CA SER A 133 12.21 -4.01 16.82
C SER A 133 11.19 -5.14 16.86
N LYS A 134 11.41 -6.25 16.12
CA LYS A 134 10.45 -7.37 15.97
C LYS A 134 9.03 -6.87 15.66
N PRO A 135 8.83 -6.16 14.54
CA PRO A 135 7.54 -5.54 14.21
C PRO A 135 6.41 -6.56 14.19
N GLN A 136 5.20 -6.11 14.50
CA GLN A 136 4.00 -6.92 14.36
C GLN A 136 3.67 -7.12 12.88
N PHE A 137 3.25 -8.32 12.50
CA PHE A 137 2.72 -8.60 11.16
C PHE A 137 1.20 -8.50 11.12
N TRP A 138 0.69 -7.52 10.38
CA TRP A 138 -0.72 -7.16 10.27
C TRP A 138 -1.33 -7.62 8.94
N MET A 139 -2.59 -8.07 9.00
CA MET A 139 -3.37 -8.56 7.85
C MET A 139 -4.87 -8.32 8.08
N GLY A 140 -5.66 -8.18 7.01
CA GLY A 140 -7.13 -8.07 7.12
C GLY A 140 -7.78 -9.31 7.73
N GLY A 141 -8.75 -9.13 8.63
CA GLY A 141 -9.37 -10.23 9.39
C GLY A 141 -10.07 -11.31 8.54
N HIS A 142 -10.53 -10.97 7.34
CA HIS A 142 -11.10 -11.93 6.38
C HIS A 142 -10.06 -12.86 5.73
N VAL A 143 -8.77 -12.75 6.09
CA VAL A 143 -7.73 -13.69 5.65
C VAL A 143 -8.07 -15.14 6.00
N THR A 144 -8.83 -15.37 7.07
CA THR A 144 -9.28 -16.71 7.46
C THR A 144 -10.16 -17.37 6.39
N GLU A 145 -10.96 -16.59 5.64
CA GLU A 145 -11.75 -17.08 4.51
C GLU A 145 -10.85 -17.46 3.34
N VAL A 146 -9.86 -16.61 3.05
CA VAL A 146 -8.85 -16.85 2.02
C VAL A 146 -8.05 -18.12 2.32
N GLN A 147 -7.64 -18.30 3.58
CA GLN A 147 -6.97 -19.52 4.07
C GLN A 147 -7.82 -20.78 3.86
N LYS A 148 -9.14 -20.72 4.14
CA LYS A 148 -10.06 -21.87 3.93
C LYS A 148 -10.12 -22.27 2.45
N VAL A 149 -10.36 -21.29 1.58
CA VAL A 149 -10.46 -21.51 0.14
C VAL A 149 -9.17 -22.12 -0.42
N PHE A 150 -8.00 -21.63 0.00
CA PHE A 150 -6.74 -22.17 -0.49
C PHE A 150 -6.38 -23.53 0.09
N ARG A 151 -6.69 -23.78 1.37
CA ARG A 151 -6.51 -25.10 1.98
C ARG A 151 -7.30 -26.16 1.21
N GLU A 152 -8.55 -25.86 0.87
CA GLU A 152 -9.40 -26.75 0.08
C GLU A 152 -8.87 -26.92 -1.36
N LYS A 153 -8.55 -25.81 -2.03
CA LYS A 153 -8.07 -25.84 -3.43
C LYS A 153 -6.78 -26.63 -3.62
N TYR A 154 -5.85 -26.57 -2.66
CA TYR A 154 -4.57 -27.26 -2.74
C TYR A 154 -4.52 -28.55 -1.92
N ASN A 155 -5.66 -28.98 -1.34
CA ASN A 155 -5.74 -30.14 -0.47
C ASN A 155 -4.66 -30.16 0.63
N ILE A 156 -4.44 -29.00 1.27
CA ILE A 156 -3.41 -28.83 2.31
C ILE A 156 -3.96 -29.40 3.62
N ASP A 157 -3.16 -30.24 4.27
CA ASP A 157 -3.52 -30.83 5.56
C ASP A 157 -3.77 -29.75 6.63
N ALA A 158 -4.77 -29.95 7.49
CA ALA A 158 -5.14 -28.99 8.52
C ALA A 158 -4.03 -28.77 9.57
N SER A 159 -3.10 -29.72 9.72
CA SER A 159 -1.90 -29.57 10.56
C SER A 159 -0.84 -28.65 9.96
N LEU A 160 -0.82 -28.50 8.62
CA LEU A 160 0.10 -27.64 7.90
C LEU A 160 -0.44 -26.22 7.74
N LEU A 161 -1.74 -26.09 7.49
CA LEU A 161 -2.41 -24.80 7.36
C LEU A 161 -3.65 -24.69 8.27
N LYS A 162 -3.48 -24.01 9.40
CA LYS A 162 -4.60 -23.56 10.22
C LYS A 162 -5.23 -22.30 9.62
N THR A 163 -6.54 -22.32 9.45
CA THR A 163 -7.32 -21.25 8.81
C THR A 163 -7.85 -20.23 9.82
N THR A 164 -7.10 -20.03 10.91
CA THR A 164 -7.46 -19.17 12.06
C THR A 164 -6.78 -17.80 12.03
N GLY A 165 -5.87 -17.56 11.09
CA GLY A 165 -5.08 -16.33 11.02
C GLY A 165 -3.99 -16.21 12.10
N GLU A 166 -3.67 -17.27 12.84
CA GLU A 166 -2.63 -17.28 13.89
C GLU A 166 -1.20 -16.98 13.38
N GLN A 167 -1.03 -16.92 12.06
CA GLN A 167 0.19 -16.52 11.39
C GLN A 167 0.49 -15.03 11.53
N PHE A 168 -0.54 -14.22 11.78
CA PHE A 168 -0.46 -12.76 11.88
C PHE A 168 -0.55 -12.34 13.35
N ASP A 169 0.21 -11.31 13.72
CA ASP A 169 0.20 -10.76 15.08
C ASP A 169 -1.06 -9.90 15.32
N HIS A 170 -1.65 -9.37 14.26
CA HIS A 170 -2.91 -8.62 14.33
C HIS A 170 -3.79 -8.83 13.10
N LEU A 171 -5.08 -9.08 13.34
CA LEU A 171 -6.11 -9.21 12.32
C LEU A 171 -6.98 -7.95 12.32
N VAL A 172 -6.69 -7.04 11.38
CA VAL A 172 -7.28 -5.70 11.31
C VAL A 172 -8.74 -5.77 10.88
N LYS A 173 -9.60 -4.94 11.48
CA LYS A 173 -11.03 -4.83 11.15
C LYS A 173 -11.36 -3.52 10.42
N ASP A 174 -12.46 -3.50 9.66
CA ASP A 174 -12.95 -2.28 9.02
C ASP A 174 -13.15 -1.14 10.05
N GLY A 175 -12.68 0.06 9.72
CA GLY A 175 -12.82 1.24 10.58
C GLY A 175 -11.89 1.26 11.80
N GLU A 176 -11.00 0.29 11.96
CA GLU A 176 -10.01 0.31 13.04
C GLU A 176 -9.05 1.50 12.88
N THR A 177 -8.66 2.11 14.00
CA THR A 177 -7.84 3.32 14.06
C THR A 177 -6.70 3.19 15.06
N TRP A 178 -5.58 3.83 14.76
CA TRP A 178 -4.40 3.92 15.63
C TRP A 178 -3.55 5.15 15.24
N THR A 179 -2.38 5.33 15.84
CA THR A 179 -1.45 6.41 15.51
C THR A 179 -0.10 5.88 15.04
N LEU A 180 0.54 6.60 14.12
CA LEU A 180 1.96 6.49 13.80
C LEU A 180 2.70 7.65 14.47
N GLY A 181 3.75 7.35 15.23
CA GLY A 181 4.43 8.35 16.04
C GLY A 181 3.52 8.89 17.14
N LYS A 182 3.43 10.22 17.28
CA LYS A 182 2.61 10.83 18.34
C LYS A 182 1.20 11.19 17.89
N ASP A 183 1.00 11.57 16.63
CA ASP A 183 -0.22 12.27 16.19
C ASP A 183 -0.59 12.07 14.71
N ILE A 184 0.14 11.24 13.95
CA ILE A 184 -0.30 10.85 12.61
C ILE A 184 -1.41 9.81 12.77
N GLN A 185 -2.64 10.21 12.49
CA GLN A 185 -3.80 9.32 12.59
C GLN A 185 -3.79 8.29 11.48
N CYS A 186 -4.02 7.04 11.86
CA CYS A 186 -4.16 5.91 10.96
C CYS A 186 -5.58 5.38 11.03
N SER A 187 -6.14 5.02 9.89
CA SER A 187 -7.40 4.30 9.80
C SER A 187 -7.32 3.27 8.69
N VAL A 188 -8.19 2.26 8.77
CA VAL A 188 -8.29 1.24 7.72
C VAL A 188 -9.71 1.15 7.17
N LEU A 189 -9.80 0.87 5.88
CA LEU A 189 -11.02 0.57 5.17
C LEU A 189 -10.93 -0.87 4.66
N SER A 190 -11.92 -1.69 4.98
CA SER A 190 -12.10 -2.97 4.29
C SER A 190 -12.51 -2.68 2.85
N THR A 191 -11.69 -3.13 1.90
CA THR A 191 -11.87 -2.89 0.47
C THR A 191 -11.86 -4.20 -0.34
N PRO A 192 -12.74 -5.17 0.00
CA PRO A 192 -12.81 -6.43 -0.72
C PRO A 192 -13.22 -6.23 -2.18
N GLY A 193 -12.89 -7.20 -3.01
CA GLY A 193 -13.22 -7.19 -4.43
C GLY A 193 -12.19 -7.96 -5.25
N HIS A 194 -10.92 -7.62 -5.06
CA HIS A 194 -9.81 -8.39 -5.63
C HIS A 194 -9.66 -9.73 -4.90
N THR A 195 -9.62 -9.66 -3.56
CA THR A 195 -9.80 -10.80 -2.66
C THR A 195 -10.75 -10.40 -1.52
N PRO A 196 -11.35 -11.35 -0.78
CA PRO A 196 -12.18 -11.04 0.39
C PRO A 196 -11.45 -10.31 1.53
N ALA A 197 -10.12 -10.41 1.58
CA ALA A 197 -9.31 -9.89 2.68
C ALA A 197 -8.58 -8.57 2.38
N CYS A 198 -8.89 -7.92 1.25
CA CYS A 198 -8.24 -6.66 0.89
C CYS A 198 -8.59 -5.53 1.87
N MET A 199 -7.57 -4.81 2.30
CA MET A 199 -7.67 -3.65 3.17
C MET A 199 -6.92 -2.47 2.55
N SER A 200 -7.47 -1.27 2.70
CA SER A 200 -6.83 -0.01 2.34
C SER A 200 -6.51 0.80 3.59
N TYR A 201 -5.27 1.27 3.72
CA TYR A 201 -4.76 1.91 4.93
C TYR A 201 -4.55 3.41 4.68
N LEU A 202 -5.27 4.27 5.41
CA LEU A 202 -5.04 5.72 5.39
C LEU A 202 -4.16 6.09 6.58
N ILE A 203 -2.90 6.42 6.32
CA ILE A 203 -1.93 6.88 7.31
C ILE A 203 -1.75 8.38 7.08
N GLY A 204 -2.41 9.19 7.89
CA GLY A 204 -2.40 10.62 7.71
C GLY A 204 -3.09 11.03 6.42
N ASP A 205 -2.32 11.59 5.47
CA ASP A 205 -2.77 11.93 4.11
C ASP A 205 -2.36 10.91 3.04
N ALA A 206 -1.77 9.77 3.43
CA ALA A 206 -1.28 8.72 2.54
C ALA A 206 -2.17 7.47 2.62
N GLY A 207 -2.91 7.19 1.54
CA GLY A 207 -3.74 6.00 1.37
C GLY A 207 -3.00 4.91 0.59
N PHE A 208 -2.77 3.75 1.21
CA PHE A 208 -2.20 2.55 0.59
C PHE A 208 -3.33 1.59 0.25
N VAL A 209 -3.60 1.41 -1.04
CA VAL A 209 -4.85 0.79 -1.53
C VAL A 209 -4.71 -0.64 -2.03
N GLY A 210 -3.49 -1.19 -1.97
CA GLY A 210 -3.15 -2.51 -2.50
C GLY A 210 -3.65 -2.69 -3.93
N ASP A 211 -4.21 -3.86 -4.22
CA ASP A 211 -4.85 -4.19 -5.50
C ASP A 211 -6.35 -3.84 -5.49
N THR A 212 -6.67 -2.60 -5.12
CA THR A 212 -8.02 -2.02 -5.29
C THR A 212 -8.03 -1.09 -6.50
N LEU A 213 -7.20 -0.05 -6.45
CA LEU A 213 -6.99 0.92 -7.52
C LEU A 213 -5.56 0.78 -8.06
N PHE A 214 -5.43 0.86 -9.38
CA PHE A 214 -4.15 1.15 -10.04
C PHE A 214 -4.15 2.59 -10.54
N MET A 215 -3.04 3.07 -11.08
CA MET A 215 -2.96 4.41 -11.67
C MET A 215 -4.17 4.69 -12.59
N PRO A 216 -4.67 5.94 -12.69
CA PRO A 216 -5.94 6.22 -13.36
C PRO A 216 -6.03 5.72 -14.82
N ASP A 217 -4.92 5.73 -15.55
CA ASP A 217 -4.75 5.19 -16.90
C ASP A 217 -4.69 3.66 -16.97
N ILE A 218 -4.53 2.98 -15.83
CA ILE A 218 -4.59 1.51 -15.68
C ILE A 218 -5.95 1.04 -15.16
N GLY A 219 -6.62 1.78 -14.29
CA GLY A 219 -7.96 1.47 -13.79
C GLY A 219 -7.96 0.74 -12.45
N THR A 220 -8.55 -0.46 -12.40
CA THR A 220 -8.68 -1.28 -11.18
C THR A 220 -8.02 -2.65 -11.33
N ALA A 221 -7.82 -3.33 -10.21
CA ALA A 221 -7.34 -4.71 -10.20
C ALA A 221 -8.37 -5.70 -10.75
N ARG A 222 -7.91 -6.93 -11.03
CA ARG A 222 -8.76 -8.06 -11.44
C ARG A 222 -9.63 -8.56 -10.28
N CYS A 223 -10.77 -9.17 -10.58
CA CYS A 223 -11.72 -9.67 -9.57
C CYS A 223 -12.09 -11.16 -9.75
N ASP A 224 -11.30 -11.92 -10.49
CA ASP A 224 -11.54 -13.32 -10.85
C ASP A 224 -10.78 -14.34 -10.01
N PHE A 225 -10.08 -13.88 -8.96
CA PHE A 225 -9.57 -14.78 -7.93
C PHE A 225 -10.71 -15.43 -7.13
N PRO A 226 -10.47 -16.58 -6.48
CA PRO A 226 -11.47 -17.18 -5.61
C PRO A 226 -11.97 -16.20 -4.53
N GLY A 227 -13.29 -15.95 -4.52
CA GLY A 227 -13.93 -14.97 -3.64
C GLY A 227 -13.86 -13.51 -4.13
N GLY A 228 -13.23 -13.24 -5.27
CA GLY A 228 -13.24 -11.94 -5.92
C GLY A 228 -14.61 -11.59 -6.52
N SER A 229 -14.93 -10.30 -6.57
CA SER A 229 -16.20 -9.78 -7.10
C SER A 229 -16.05 -8.34 -7.59
N ALA A 230 -16.39 -8.11 -8.87
CA ALA A 230 -16.43 -6.78 -9.46
C ALA A 230 -17.47 -5.87 -8.77
N GLU A 231 -18.63 -6.41 -8.38
CA GLU A 231 -19.64 -5.64 -7.66
C GLU A 231 -19.13 -5.19 -6.28
N THR A 232 -18.48 -6.10 -5.55
CA THR A 232 -17.88 -5.79 -4.25
C THR A 232 -16.75 -4.76 -4.40
N MET A 233 -15.89 -4.93 -5.41
CA MET A 233 -14.83 -3.96 -5.74
C MET A 233 -15.39 -2.56 -6.00
N TYR A 234 -16.47 -2.47 -6.80
CA TYR A 234 -17.14 -1.20 -7.06
C TYR A 234 -17.60 -0.54 -5.76
N ASN A 235 -18.31 -1.29 -4.91
CA ASN A 235 -18.81 -0.77 -3.63
C ASN A 235 -17.67 -0.32 -2.70
N SER A 236 -16.57 -1.07 -2.65
CA SER A 236 -15.35 -0.72 -1.90
C SER A 236 -14.74 0.61 -2.37
N ILE A 237 -14.60 0.79 -3.69
CA ILE A 237 -14.04 2.02 -4.26
C ILE A 237 -14.98 3.20 -4.03
N GLN A 238 -16.30 3.03 -4.20
CA GLN A 238 -17.28 4.07 -3.92
C GLN A 238 -17.29 4.48 -2.43
N LYS A 239 -17.13 3.51 -1.51
CA LYS A 239 -16.97 3.78 -0.08
C LYS A 239 -15.72 4.62 0.17
N MET A 240 -14.59 4.28 -0.45
CA MET A 240 -13.33 5.05 -0.36
C MET A 240 -13.50 6.48 -0.89
N TYR A 241 -14.08 6.64 -2.08
CA TYR A 241 -14.34 7.94 -2.71
C TYR A 241 -15.20 8.86 -1.83
N LYS A 242 -16.15 8.31 -1.08
CA LYS A 242 -17.01 9.07 -0.17
C LYS A 242 -16.35 9.37 1.17
N SER A 243 -15.46 8.50 1.63
CA SER A 243 -14.94 8.56 3.00
C SER A 243 -13.62 9.32 3.12
N TRP A 244 -12.81 9.35 2.06
CA TRP A 244 -11.49 9.98 2.09
C TRP A 244 -11.49 11.34 1.39
N PRO A 245 -10.67 12.31 1.88
CA PRO A 245 -10.49 13.61 1.22
C PRO A 245 -9.93 13.48 -0.20
N ASP A 246 -10.33 14.38 -1.09
CA ASP A 246 -9.88 14.42 -2.49
C ASP A 246 -8.38 14.62 -2.65
N ASP A 247 -7.74 15.31 -1.71
CA ASP A 247 -6.30 15.55 -1.69
C ASP A 247 -5.47 14.40 -1.07
N THR A 248 -6.11 13.27 -0.71
CA THR A 248 -5.42 12.07 -0.24
C THR A 248 -4.44 11.56 -1.31
N ARG A 249 -3.18 11.33 -0.92
CA ARG A 249 -2.17 10.69 -1.77
C ARG A 249 -2.45 9.20 -1.82
N ILE A 250 -2.79 8.68 -3.00
CA ILE A 250 -3.06 7.26 -3.21
C ILE A 250 -1.80 6.58 -3.72
N PHE A 251 -1.31 5.62 -2.94
CA PHE A 251 -0.18 4.75 -3.24
C PHE A 251 -0.69 3.37 -3.64
N VAL A 252 -0.41 2.97 -4.89
CA VAL A 252 -0.90 1.71 -5.48
C VAL A 252 0.05 0.55 -5.19
N GLY A 253 -0.47 -0.69 -5.14
CA GLY A 253 0.37 -1.88 -4.90
C GLY A 253 1.25 -2.26 -6.08
N HIS A 254 0.80 -1.96 -7.30
CA HIS A 254 1.49 -2.29 -8.55
C HIS A 254 1.37 -1.18 -9.57
N ASP A 255 2.34 -1.09 -10.47
CA ASP A 255 2.25 -0.24 -11.65
C ASP A 255 2.74 -0.94 -12.93
N TYR A 256 1.86 -0.92 -13.93
CA TYR A 256 1.98 -1.60 -15.22
C TYR A 256 1.88 -0.58 -16.36
N PRO A 257 2.81 0.38 -16.45
CA PRO A 257 2.70 1.48 -17.40
C PRO A 257 2.78 0.94 -18.85
N PRO A 258 2.14 1.63 -19.81
CA PRO A 258 2.41 1.38 -21.23
C PRO A 258 3.92 1.44 -21.55
N PRO A 259 4.42 0.75 -22.58
CA PRO A 259 5.86 0.60 -22.86
C PRO A 259 6.72 1.88 -23.00
N ALA A 260 6.09 3.07 -23.07
CA ALA A 260 6.75 4.37 -23.18
C ALA A 260 6.45 5.33 -22.01
N ALA A 261 5.69 4.89 -21.00
CA ALA A 261 5.32 5.72 -19.87
C ALA A 261 6.23 5.43 -18.66
N GLU A 262 6.55 6.48 -17.90
CA GLU A 262 7.26 6.34 -16.64
C GLU A 262 6.40 5.62 -15.61
N LYS A 263 7.04 4.80 -14.77
CA LYS A 263 6.37 4.16 -13.64
C LYS A 263 5.90 5.23 -12.65
N ARG A 264 4.61 5.19 -12.32
CA ARG A 264 3.97 6.07 -11.34
C ARG A 264 3.28 5.21 -10.31
N ILE A 265 3.64 5.42 -9.04
CA ILE A 265 3.05 4.64 -7.94
C ILE A 265 2.21 5.49 -7.01
N MET A 266 2.09 6.79 -7.30
CA MET A 266 1.33 7.72 -6.49
C MET A 266 0.56 8.71 -7.35
N THR A 267 -0.68 8.94 -6.97
CA THR A 267 -1.58 9.98 -7.50
C THR A 267 -2.46 10.52 -6.38
N THR A 268 -3.51 11.28 -6.67
CA THR A 268 -4.50 11.72 -5.68
C THR A 268 -5.84 11.03 -5.86
N LEU A 269 -6.64 10.97 -4.79
CA LEU A 269 -8.01 10.49 -4.87
C LEU A 269 -8.85 11.32 -5.86
N ALA A 270 -8.64 12.64 -5.90
CA ALA A 270 -9.26 13.52 -6.91
C ALA A 270 -8.95 13.07 -8.34
N ALA A 271 -7.68 12.73 -8.64
CA ALA A 271 -7.31 12.27 -9.97
C ALA A 271 -7.98 10.94 -10.33
N HIS A 272 -8.19 10.04 -9.36
CA HIS A 272 -8.98 8.82 -9.58
C HIS A 272 -10.45 9.15 -9.88
N LYS A 273 -11.07 10.02 -9.08
CA LYS A 273 -12.46 10.47 -9.31
C LYS A 273 -12.63 11.15 -10.67
N GLU A 274 -11.65 11.92 -11.12
CA GLU A 274 -11.73 12.63 -12.40
C GLU A 274 -11.47 11.70 -13.60
N SER A 275 -10.47 10.84 -13.50
CA SER A 275 -9.82 10.26 -14.69
C SER A 275 -9.59 8.75 -14.65
N ASN A 276 -9.99 8.03 -13.58
CA ASN A 276 -9.84 6.58 -13.58
C ASN A 276 -10.65 5.96 -14.73
N LYS A 277 -9.96 5.25 -15.62
CA LYS A 277 -10.56 4.78 -16.89
C LYS A 277 -11.69 3.77 -16.72
N MET A 278 -11.80 3.15 -15.55
CA MET A 278 -12.82 2.15 -15.25
C MET A 278 -13.87 2.65 -14.27
N ILE A 279 -13.48 3.51 -13.32
CA ILE A 279 -14.32 3.88 -12.18
C ILE A 279 -14.08 5.32 -11.74
N LYS A 280 -14.16 6.26 -12.70
CA LYS A 280 -14.27 7.68 -12.37
C LYS A 280 -15.60 7.96 -11.65
N GLU A 281 -15.69 9.12 -11.02
CA GLU A 281 -16.89 9.55 -10.34
C GLU A 281 -18.07 9.62 -11.32
N GLY A 282 -19.21 9.07 -10.91
CA GLY A 282 -20.40 8.95 -11.74
C GLY A 282 -20.45 7.74 -12.67
N THR A 283 -19.40 6.91 -12.77
CA THR A 283 -19.49 5.64 -13.52
C THR A 283 -20.56 4.72 -12.93
N PRO A 284 -21.58 4.28 -13.70
CA PRO A 284 -22.58 3.32 -13.23
C PRO A 284 -21.98 1.95 -12.88
N MET A 285 -22.57 1.26 -11.89
CA MET A 285 -22.09 -0.04 -11.42
C MET A 285 -22.09 -1.09 -12.53
N GLU A 286 -23.14 -1.12 -13.35
CA GLU A 286 -23.31 -2.09 -14.43
C GLU A 286 -22.23 -1.93 -15.50
N GLU A 287 -21.85 -0.67 -15.82
CA GLU A 287 -20.78 -0.36 -16.76
C GLU A 287 -19.44 -0.85 -16.23
N TYR A 288 -19.14 -0.57 -14.95
CA TYR A 288 -17.93 -1.04 -14.30
C TYR A 288 -17.85 -2.58 -14.29
N ILE A 289 -18.91 -3.26 -13.85
CA ILE A 289 -18.95 -4.73 -13.76
C ILE A 289 -18.72 -5.35 -15.13
N LYS A 290 -19.38 -4.82 -16.17
CA LYS A 290 -19.21 -5.29 -17.55
C LYS A 290 -17.76 -5.16 -17.99
N LEU A 291 -17.19 -3.96 -17.88
CA LEU A 291 -15.81 -3.67 -18.29
C LEU A 291 -14.79 -4.54 -17.53
N ARG A 292 -14.99 -4.71 -16.23
CA ARG A 292 -14.11 -5.50 -15.37
C ARG A 292 -14.12 -6.98 -15.75
N ARG A 293 -15.31 -7.57 -15.93
CA ARG A 293 -15.48 -8.98 -16.34
C ARG A 293 -14.91 -9.24 -17.73
N GLU A 294 -15.15 -8.35 -18.69
CA GLU A 294 -14.59 -8.46 -20.05
C GLU A 294 -13.06 -8.41 -20.05
N ARG A 295 -12.46 -7.64 -19.13
CA ARG A 295 -11.01 -7.59 -18.97
C ARG A 295 -10.48 -8.83 -18.28
N ASP A 296 -11.11 -9.27 -17.19
CA ASP A 296 -10.67 -10.45 -16.43
C ASP A 296 -10.65 -11.71 -17.31
N ALA A 297 -11.65 -11.89 -18.19
CA ALA A 297 -11.70 -13.00 -19.15
C ALA A 297 -10.52 -13.04 -20.14
N LYS A 298 -9.76 -11.95 -20.29
CA LYS A 298 -8.58 -11.85 -21.17
C LYS A 298 -7.26 -11.98 -20.42
N LEU A 299 -7.27 -12.01 -19.09
CA LEU A 299 -6.06 -12.07 -18.28
C LEU A 299 -5.61 -13.52 -18.09
N ARG A 300 -4.30 -13.74 -18.21
CA ARG A 300 -3.68 -15.00 -17.80
C ARG A 300 -3.59 -15.09 -16.28
N SER A 301 -3.47 -16.29 -15.74
CA SER A 301 -3.11 -16.47 -14.32
C SER A 301 -1.78 -15.78 -14.01
N PRO A 302 -1.62 -15.15 -12.83
CA PRO A 302 -0.34 -14.59 -12.41
C PRO A 302 0.77 -15.64 -12.44
N ARG A 303 1.98 -15.22 -12.83
CA ARG A 303 3.15 -16.11 -12.96
C ARG A 303 3.47 -16.84 -11.66
N TYR A 304 3.32 -16.17 -10.52
CA TYR A 304 3.69 -16.67 -9.21
C TYR A 304 2.49 -17.07 -8.34
N LEU A 305 1.32 -17.32 -8.94
CA LEU A 305 0.09 -17.64 -8.20
C LEU A 305 0.30 -18.78 -7.19
N HIS A 306 0.85 -19.91 -7.62
CA HIS A 306 0.98 -21.07 -6.74
C HIS A 306 2.06 -20.88 -5.65
N PRO A 307 3.30 -20.44 -5.97
CA PRO A 307 4.32 -20.20 -4.96
C PRO A 307 3.94 -19.13 -3.92
N SER A 308 3.37 -18.00 -4.36
CA SER A 308 3.02 -16.87 -3.48
C SER A 308 2.00 -17.28 -2.41
N LEU A 309 1.03 -18.08 -2.81
CA LEU A 309 -0.02 -18.56 -1.92
C LEU A 309 0.48 -19.61 -0.92
N GLN A 310 1.41 -20.48 -1.31
CA GLN A 310 1.89 -21.55 -0.43
C GLN A 310 2.77 -21.02 0.71
N VAL A 311 3.61 -20.01 0.47
CA VAL A 311 4.56 -19.49 1.47
C VAL A 311 3.88 -18.65 2.54
N LYS A 312 2.88 -17.83 2.18
CA LYS A 312 2.19 -16.92 3.14
C LYS A 312 1.49 -17.62 4.30
N PHE A 313 1.19 -18.92 4.16
CA PHE A 313 0.38 -19.67 5.10
C PHE A 313 1.16 -20.49 6.13
N HIS A 314 2.50 -20.51 6.04
CA HIS A 314 3.36 -21.32 6.89
C HIS A 314 4.37 -20.46 7.66
N LYS A 315 4.34 -20.47 9.01
CA LYS A 315 5.38 -19.82 9.86
C LYS A 315 6.79 -20.44 9.70
N ARG A 316 6.90 -21.60 9.05
CA ARG A 316 8.11 -22.47 9.08
C ARG A 316 8.90 -22.57 7.76
N ILE A 317 8.40 -22.07 6.64
CA ILE A 317 9.08 -22.29 5.35
C ILE A 317 9.84 -21.04 4.92
N VAL A 318 10.98 -20.79 5.58
CA VAL A 318 12.11 -20.10 4.93
C VAL A 318 13.38 -20.57 5.66
N SER A 319 13.91 -21.74 5.31
CA SER A 319 15.35 -21.96 5.47
C SER A 319 16.00 -21.31 4.27
N VAL A 320 16.61 -20.16 4.48
CA VAL A 320 17.50 -19.56 3.49
C VAL A 320 18.69 -20.50 3.39
N GLY A 321 18.93 -21.08 2.21
CA GLY A 321 20.17 -21.77 1.90
C GLY A 321 21.33 -20.79 1.82
#